data_AF-A0A2S8WJK8-F1
#
_entry.id   AF-A0A2S8WJK8-F1
#
_cell.length_a   1.000
_cell.length_b   1.000
_cell.length_c   1.000
_cell.angle_alpha   90.00
_cell.angle_beta   90.00
_cell.angle_gamma   90.00
#
_symmetry.space_group_name_H-M   'P 1'
#
loop_
_entity.id
_entity.type
_entity.pdbx_description
1 polymer ?
#
loop_
_entity_poly.entity_id
_entity_poly.type
_entity_poly.pdbx_seq_one_letter_code
_entity_poly.pdbx_strand_id
1 'polypeptide(L)'
;MQSPFGCMAFHLPPTNLGNIMKKPCKATFKNQNCTRKSHANELCGLHDTQTRRHGHITSLHPNPQRAIAHLPAIQRFASRLAPGGVNEQCWEWQGHQDKDGYAWFHDSGKKQRGHRWAWVNLGEQPLNNGTEIDHICSNPCCVRPSHLQALTPTKHHTVSQQRKALLAAHGKDEWEWNAGNPKPLSIRELNFGIVNGLPVNLWGSEVDQVKIED
;
A
#
# COMPACT_ATOMS: atom_id res chain seq x y z
N MET A 1 -38.74 75.28 24.66
CA MET A 1 -37.47 74.56 24.94
C MET A 1 -37.42 73.31 24.08
N GLN A 2 -36.25 73.07 23.50
CA GLN A 2 -35.94 72.13 22.41
C GLN A 2 -36.03 70.65 22.85
N SER A 3 -36.47 69.77 21.95
CA SER A 3 -35.77 68.51 21.66
C SER A 3 -36.33 67.87 20.37
N PRO A 4 -35.52 67.81 19.29
CA PRO A 4 -35.83 67.08 18.07
C PRO A 4 -34.83 65.93 17.89
N PHE A 5 -35.18 64.68 18.19
CA PHE A 5 -34.38 63.53 17.75
C PHE A 5 -35.28 62.36 17.37
N GLY A 6 -35.76 62.39 16.13
CA GLY A 6 -36.28 61.22 15.44
C GLY A 6 -35.13 60.30 15.03
N CYS A 7 -35.24 59.02 15.38
CA CYS A 7 -34.37 57.95 14.91
C CYS A 7 -34.54 57.79 13.38
N MET A 8 -33.55 58.20 12.60
CA MET A 8 -33.46 57.81 11.18
C MET A 8 -32.66 56.52 11.07
N ALA A 9 -33.37 55.40 10.88
CA ALA A 9 -32.78 54.14 10.49
C ALA A 9 -32.32 54.23 9.03
N PHE A 10 -31.03 54.49 8.81
CA PHE A 10 -30.39 54.33 7.51
C PHE A 10 -30.42 52.85 7.12
N HIS A 11 -31.36 52.48 6.25
CA HIS A 11 -31.30 51.22 5.52
C HIS A 11 -30.18 51.32 4.49
N LEU A 12 -28.99 50.81 4.84
CA LEU A 12 -27.98 50.48 3.83
C LEU A 12 -28.54 49.32 2.99
N PRO A 13 -28.62 49.44 1.66
CA PRO A 13 -29.02 48.31 0.83
C PRO A 13 -28.01 47.17 1.03
N PRO A 14 -28.45 45.89 1.00
CA PRO A 14 -27.52 44.78 1.06
C PRO A 14 -26.52 44.95 -0.07
N THR A 15 -25.24 45.11 0.29
CA THR A 15 -24.18 45.08 -0.69
C THR A 15 -24.28 43.74 -1.38
N ASN A 16 -24.62 43.78 -2.66
CA ASN A 16 -24.50 42.66 -3.57
C ASN A 16 -23.03 42.23 -3.48
N LEU A 17 -22.75 41.20 -2.66
CA LEU A 17 -21.45 40.55 -2.56
C LEU A 17 -21.23 39.87 -3.89
N GLY A 18 -20.79 40.68 -4.84
CA GLY A 18 -20.48 40.32 -6.19
C GLY A 18 -19.63 39.07 -6.17
N ASN A 19 -19.88 38.24 -7.16
CA ASN A 19 -19.09 37.07 -7.51
C ASN A 19 -17.62 37.50 -7.72
N ILE A 20 -16.85 37.64 -6.63
CA ILE A 20 -15.42 37.94 -6.68
C ILE A 20 -14.81 36.79 -7.45
N MET A 21 -14.27 37.08 -8.63
CA MET A 21 -13.49 36.12 -9.41
C MET A 21 -12.38 35.58 -8.53
N LYS A 22 -12.60 34.41 -7.93
CA LYS A 22 -11.69 33.83 -6.96
C LYS A 22 -10.35 33.58 -7.66
N LYS A 23 -9.30 34.29 -7.20
CA LYS A 23 -7.92 34.18 -7.69
C LYS A 23 -7.41 32.73 -7.52
N PRO A 24 -6.36 32.29 -8.24
CA PRO A 24 -5.77 30.98 -7.96
C PRO A 24 -5.22 30.92 -6.53
N CYS A 25 -5.24 29.73 -5.94
CA CYS A 25 -4.64 29.46 -4.64
C CYS A 25 -3.12 29.60 -4.73
N LYS A 26 -2.54 30.38 -3.82
CA LYS A 26 -1.08 30.62 -3.75
C LYS A 26 -0.28 29.47 -3.10
N ALA A 27 -0.93 28.35 -2.78
CA ALA A 27 -0.24 27.23 -2.13
C ALA A 27 0.76 26.56 -3.06
N THR A 28 1.97 26.38 -2.56
CA THR A 28 3.05 25.65 -3.23
C THR A 28 3.55 24.50 -2.37
N PHE A 29 3.91 23.38 -2.99
CA PHE A 29 4.51 22.23 -2.31
C PHE A 29 5.38 21.46 -3.30
N LYS A 30 6.63 21.13 -2.93
CA LYS A 30 7.59 20.41 -3.79
C LYS A 30 7.63 20.98 -5.23
N ASN A 31 7.75 22.31 -5.36
CA ASN A 31 7.80 23.05 -6.64
C ASN A 31 6.56 22.92 -7.54
N GLN A 32 5.43 22.50 -6.99
CA GLN A 32 4.14 22.48 -7.69
C GLN A 32 3.20 23.52 -7.09
N ASN A 33 2.28 24.04 -7.91
CA ASN A 33 1.29 25.03 -7.52
C ASN A 33 -0.11 24.42 -7.42
N CYS A 34 -0.92 24.90 -6.49
CA CYS A 34 -2.32 24.55 -6.40
C CYS A 34 -3.12 25.06 -7.61
N THR A 35 -3.95 24.21 -8.20
CA THR A 35 -4.81 24.56 -9.34
C THR A 35 -6.22 25.02 -8.94
N ARG A 36 -6.57 25.00 -7.64
CA ARG A 36 -7.89 25.43 -7.16
C ARG A 36 -7.94 26.95 -6.95
N LYS A 37 -9.17 27.47 -6.96
CA LYS A 37 -9.46 28.85 -6.60
C LYS A 37 -9.28 29.09 -5.10
N SER A 38 -8.77 30.27 -4.75
CA SER A 38 -8.62 30.73 -3.38
C SER A 38 -9.93 31.26 -2.79
N HIS A 39 -9.97 31.38 -1.48
CA HIS A 39 -10.97 32.16 -0.75
C HIS A 39 -10.33 33.46 -0.25
N ALA A 40 -10.90 34.11 0.77
CA ALA A 40 -10.45 35.40 1.30
C ALA A 40 -8.95 35.44 1.68
N ASN A 41 -8.38 34.31 2.12
CA ASN A 41 -7.00 34.21 2.61
C ASN A 41 -5.96 33.85 1.53
N GLU A 42 -6.27 34.05 0.24
CA GLU A 42 -5.41 33.70 -0.91
C GLU A 42 -5.06 32.20 -1.04
N LEU A 43 -5.54 31.37 -0.11
CA LEU A 43 -5.48 29.92 -0.09
C LEU A 43 -6.85 29.32 -0.38
N CYS A 44 -6.88 28.11 -0.96
CA CYS A 44 -8.11 27.33 -1.03
C CYS A 44 -8.47 26.85 0.39
N GLY A 45 -9.74 26.51 0.65
CA GLY A 45 -10.17 26.10 1.99
C GLY A 45 -9.34 24.96 2.60
N LEU A 46 -8.87 24.01 1.78
CA LEU A 46 -8.00 22.92 2.24
C LEU A 46 -6.61 23.40 2.67
N HIS A 47 -5.97 24.29 1.91
CA HIS A 47 -4.64 24.80 2.25
C HIS A 47 -4.70 25.79 3.41
N ASP A 48 -5.76 26.59 3.50
CA ASP A 48 -6.03 27.44 4.66
C ASP A 48 -6.25 26.61 5.94
N THR A 49 -6.86 25.42 5.85
CA THR A 49 -6.92 24.48 6.98
C THR A 49 -5.56 23.86 7.31
N GLN A 50 -4.74 23.52 6.31
CA GLN A 50 -3.40 22.96 6.55
C GLN A 50 -2.50 23.95 7.27
N THR A 51 -2.44 25.20 6.81
CA THR A 51 -1.66 26.26 7.47
C THR A 51 -2.15 26.52 8.89
N ARG A 52 -3.47 26.54 9.13
CA ARG A 52 -4.03 26.67 10.49
C ARG A 52 -3.69 25.49 11.42
N ARG A 53 -3.63 24.26 10.91
CA ARG A 53 -3.36 23.05 11.73
C ARG A 53 -1.88 22.77 11.95
N HIS A 54 -1.05 23.05 10.96
CA HIS A 54 0.35 22.60 10.92
C HIS A 54 1.36 23.74 10.73
N GLY A 55 0.90 24.98 10.60
CA GLY A 55 1.75 26.15 10.36
C GLY A 55 2.29 26.28 8.93
N HIS A 56 2.16 25.25 8.10
CA HIS A 56 2.64 25.23 6.71
C HIS A 56 1.80 24.28 5.83
N ILE A 57 2.00 24.36 4.51
CA ILE A 57 1.37 23.46 3.54
C ILE A 57 2.11 22.13 3.54
N THR A 58 1.41 21.03 3.84
CA THR A 58 1.97 19.68 3.94
C THR A 58 1.71 18.84 2.68
N SER A 59 0.74 19.22 1.84
CA SER A 59 0.46 18.58 0.55
C SER A 59 -0.42 19.44 -0.36
N LEU A 60 -0.28 19.26 -1.67
CA LEU A 60 -1.30 19.70 -2.65
C LEU A 60 -2.38 18.63 -2.82
N HIS A 61 -3.55 19.08 -3.27
CA HIS A 61 -4.63 18.18 -3.67
C HIS A 61 -4.63 17.93 -5.20
N PRO A 62 -5.15 16.79 -5.68
CA PRO A 62 -5.47 15.63 -4.85
C PRO A 62 -4.17 15.07 -4.25
N ASN A 63 -4.19 14.81 -2.95
CA ASN A 63 -3.06 14.16 -2.30
C ASN A 63 -2.96 12.77 -2.95
N PRO A 64 -1.84 12.41 -3.60
CA PRO A 64 -1.77 11.17 -4.37
C PRO A 64 -1.99 9.94 -3.48
N GLN A 65 -1.58 9.99 -2.21
CA GLN A 65 -1.89 8.95 -1.24
C GLN A 65 -3.40 8.82 -0.96
N ARG A 66 -4.16 9.93 -0.98
CA ARG A 66 -5.63 9.88 -0.91
C ARG A 66 -6.26 9.36 -2.20
N ALA A 67 -5.71 9.70 -3.36
CA ALA A 67 -6.19 9.17 -4.64
C ALA A 67 -6.02 7.63 -4.68
N ILE A 68 -4.86 7.13 -4.24
CA ILE A 68 -4.61 5.68 -4.10
C ILE A 68 -5.58 5.05 -3.10
N ALA A 69 -5.87 5.70 -1.98
CA ALA A 69 -6.79 5.15 -0.97
C ALA A 69 -8.20 4.84 -1.50
N HIS A 70 -8.65 5.52 -2.56
CA HIS A 70 -9.93 5.28 -3.23
C HIS A 70 -9.89 4.21 -4.33
N LEU A 71 -8.71 3.73 -4.71
CA LEU A 71 -8.60 2.66 -5.71
C LEU A 71 -9.09 1.31 -5.14
N PRO A 72 -9.59 0.42 -6.01
CA PRO A 72 -9.84 -0.97 -5.66
C PRO A 72 -8.65 -1.61 -4.94
N ALA A 73 -8.92 -2.53 -4.02
CA ALA A 73 -7.89 -3.17 -3.18
C ALA A 73 -6.73 -3.76 -4.00
N ILE A 74 -7.05 -4.41 -5.12
CA ILE A 74 -6.07 -4.99 -6.04
C ILE A 74 -5.06 -3.95 -6.56
N GLN A 75 -5.52 -2.75 -6.90
CA GLN A 75 -4.66 -1.66 -7.39
C GLN A 75 -3.86 -1.02 -6.25
N ARG A 76 -4.46 -0.85 -5.07
CA ARG A 76 -3.74 -0.38 -3.86
C ARG A 76 -2.68 -1.37 -3.39
N PHE A 77 -2.90 -2.66 -3.66
CA PHE A 77 -1.95 -3.72 -3.36
C PHE A 77 -0.80 -3.66 -4.36
N ALA A 78 -1.10 -3.67 -5.66
CA ALA A 78 -0.12 -3.58 -6.74
C ALA A 78 0.78 -2.35 -6.63
N SER A 79 0.23 -1.19 -6.26
CA SER A 79 0.98 0.06 -6.13
C SER A 79 2.06 0.05 -5.03
N ARG A 80 2.19 -1.06 -4.28
CA ARG A 80 3.16 -1.24 -3.21
C ARG A 80 4.09 -2.43 -3.47
N LEU A 81 4.14 -2.94 -4.69
CA LEU A 81 5.01 -4.06 -5.04
C LEU A 81 6.16 -3.58 -5.91
N ALA A 82 7.32 -4.18 -5.67
CA ALA A 82 8.49 -4.08 -6.53
C ALA A 82 9.16 -5.46 -6.67
N PRO A 83 9.87 -5.73 -7.78
CA PRO A 83 10.78 -6.86 -7.85
C PRO A 83 11.85 -6.77 -6.74
N GLY A 84 12.25 -7.91 -6.19
CA GLY A 84 13.30 -7.96 -5.17
C GLY A 84 13.63 -9.38 -4.74
N GLY A 85 14.30 -9.53 -3.60
CA GLY A 85 14.88 -10.80 -3.17
C GLY A 85 15.97 -11.31 -4.10
N VAL A 86 16.34 -12.58 -3.95
CA VAL A 86 17.35 -13.24 -4.77
C VAL A 86 16.91 -13.23 -6.24
N ASN A 87 17.80 -12.79 -7.13
CA ASN A 87 17.56 -12.68 -8.58
C ASN A 87 16.30 -11.90 -8.97
N GLU A 88 15.84 -10.97 -8.12
CA GLU A 88 14.65 -10.13 -8.34
C GLU A 88 13.35 -10.94 -8.56
N GLN A 89 13.23 -12.15 -7.99
CA GLN A 89 12.09 -13.04 -8.24
C GLN A 89 10.92 -12.85 -7.24
N CYS A 90 11.13 -12.13 -6.14
CA CYS A 90 10.09 -11.87 -5.14
C CYS A 90 9.23 -10.67 -5.54
N TRP A 91 7.98 -10.66 -5.08
CA TRP A 91 7.14 -9.46 -5.08
C TRP A 91 7.28 -8.81 -3.70
N GLU A 92 8.22 -7.88 -3.57
CA GLU A 92 8.54 -7.24 -2.29
C GLU A 92 7.58 -6.12 -1.95
N TRP A 93 7.09 -6.15 -0.71
CA TRP A 93 6.17 -5.14 -0.20
C TRP A 93 6.88 -3.83 0.19
N GLN A 94 6.57 -2.74 -0.51
CA GLN A 94 7.08 -1.39 -0.27
C GLN A 94 6.22 -0.57 0.70
N GLY A 95 5.17 -1.18 1.25
CA GLY A 95 4.30 -0.54 2.25
C GLY A 95 4.77 -0.76 3.69
N HIS A 96 3.89 -0.48 4.65
CA HIS A 96 4.17 -0.74 6.06
C HIS A 96 4.41 -2.24 6.33
N GLN A 97 5.50 -2.53 7.03
CA GLN A 97 5.91 -3.85 7.51
C GLN A 97 6.00 -3.81 9.04
N ASP A 98 5.89 -4.95 9.71
CA ASP A 98 6.21 -5.01 11.15
C ASP A 98 7.73 -5.13 11.40
N LYS A 99 8.10 -5.19 12.68
CA LYS A 99 9.49 -5.34 13.13
C LYS A 99 10.18 -6.61 12.60
N ASP A 100 9.40 -7.61 12.18
CA ASP A 100 9.89 -8.89 11.70
C ASP A 100 9.85 -8.95 10.15
N GLY A 101 9.54 -7.83 9.48
CA GLY A 101 9.55 -7.68 8.02
C GLY A 101 8.24 -8.08 7.32
N TYR A 102 7.20 -8.47 8.07
CA TYR A 102 5.95 -8.94 7.45
C TYR A 102 5.08 -7.78 6.99
N ALA A 103 4.67 -7.85 5.72
CA ALA A 103 3.77 -6.90 5.09
C ALA A 103 2.41 -6.77 5.80
N TRP A 104 1.94 -5.53 5.97
CA TRP A 104 0.59 -5.20 6.39
C TRP A 104 -0.22 -4.56 5.26
N PHE A 105 -1.42 -5.09 5.04
CA PHE A 105 -2.37 -4.56 4.06
C PHE A 105 -3.74 -4.28 4.69
N HIS A 106 -4.38 -3.20 4.23
CA HIS A 106 -5.71 -2.80 4.67
C HIS A 106 -6.69 -2.93 3.52
N ASP A 107 -7.72 -3.73 3.70
CA ASP A 107 -8.77 -3.97 2.71
C ASP A 107 -10.14 -3.94 3.38
N SER A 108 -11.06 -3.14 2.82
CA SER A 108 -12.44 -3.02 3.32
C SER A 108 -12.54 -2.79 4.84
N GLY A 109 -11.67 -1.91 5.38
CA GLY A 109 -11.60 -1.59 6.81
C GLY A 109 -10.90 -2.64 7.68
N LYS A 110 -10.47 -3.77 7.13
CA LYS A 110 -9.77 -4.84 7.86
C LYS A 110 -8.26 -4.78 7.58
N LYS A 111 -7.47 -4.80 8.65
CA LYS A 111 -6.01 -4.93 8.60
C LYS A 111 -5.64 -6.41 8.61
N GLN A 112 -4.84 -6.84 7.64
CA GLN A 112 -4.42 -8.24 7.50
C GLN A 112 -3.00 -8.36 6.91
N ARG A 113 -2.40 -9.55 7.01
CA ARG A 113 -1.07 -9.82 6.45
C ARG A 113 -1.11 -9.76 4.92
N GLY A 114 -0.12 -9.07 4.32
CA GLY A 114 -0.04 -8.89 2.88
C GLY A 114 0.07 -10.21 2.11
N HIS A 115 0.94 -11.12 2.58
CA HIS A 115 1.11 -12.45 1.98
C HIS A 115 -0.17 -13.30 2.07
N ARG A 116 -0.93 -13.24 3.19
CA ARG A 116 -2.23 -13.94 3.31
C ARG A 116 -3.28 -13.37 2.38
N TRP A 117 -3.33 -12.04 2.22
CA TRP A 117 -4.23 -11.40 1.28
C TRP A 117 -3.93 -11.84 -0.16
N ALA A 118 -2.65 -11.84 -0.56
CA ALA A 118 -2.21 -12.30 -1.87
C ALA A 118 -2.51 -13.78 -2.11
N TRP A 119 -2.26 -14.65 -1.14
CA TRP A 119 -2.60 -16.07 -1.22
C TRP A 119 -4.07 -16.31 -1.60
N VAL A 120 -4.99 -15.67 -0.89
CA VAL A 120 -6.43 -15.85 -1.13
C VAL A 120 -6.89 -15.17 -2.41
N ASN A 121 -6.45 -13.92 -2.66
CA ASN A 121 -7.00 -13.11 -3.74
C ASN A 121 -6.28 -13.29 -5.08
N LEU A 122 -5.02 -13.71 -5.08
CA LEU A 122 -4.21 -13.92 -6.27
C LEU A 122 -3.91 -15.40 -6.48
N GLY A 123 -3.59 -16.15 -5.43
CA GLY A 123 -3.37 -17.60 -5.52
C GLY A 123 -4.67 -18.41 -5.72
N GLU A 124 -5.82 -17.80 -5.47
CA GLU A 124 -7.15 -18.44 -5.57
C GLU A 124 -7.31 -19.68 -4.68
N GLN A 125 -6.57 -19.71 -3.56
CA GLN A 125 -6.59 -20.80 -2.61
C GLN A 125 -7.32 -20.38 -1.32
N PRO A 126 -8.32 -21.15 -0.85
CA PRO A 126 -8.96 -20.87 0.44
C PRO A 126 -7.97 -21.09 1.59
N LEU A 127 -8.17 -20.35 2.68
CA LEU A 127 -7.47 -20.58 3.95
C LEU A 127 -8.43 -21.19 4.95
N ASN A 128 -8.13 -22.40 5.39
CA ASN A 128 -8.88 -23.06 6.45
C ASN A 128 -8.45 -22.49 7.82
N ASN A 129 -9.31 -22.66 8.83
CA ASN A 129 -8.95 -22.31 10.21
C ASN A 129 -7.75 -23.15 10.65
N GLY A 130 -6.76 -22.50 11.27
CA GLY A 130 -5.53 -23.15 11.72
C GLY A 130 -4.46 -23.34 10.64
N THR A 131 -4.69 -22.89 9.39
CA THR A 131 -3.65 -22.89 8.35
C THR A 131 -2.68 -21.73 8.54
N GLU A 132 -1.38 -22.09 8.58
CA GLU A 132 -0.26 -21.16 8.59
C GLU A 132 0.29 -21.01 7.16
N ILE A 133 0.69 -19.80 6.81
CA ILE A 133 1.32 -19.51 5.52
C ILE A 133 2.81 -19.30 5.78
N ASP A 134 3.64 -20.12 5.15
CA ASP A 134 5.09 -20.03 5.22
C ASP A 134 5.65 -19.47 3.91
N HIS A 135 6.74 -18.70 4.03
CA HIS A 135 7.50 -18.20 2.90
C HIS A 135 8.54 -19.24 2.51
N ILE A 136 8.30 -19.93 1.40
CA ILE A 136 9.29 -20.89 0.89
C ILE A 136 10.59 -20.14 0.53
N CYS A 137 10.45 -18.94 -0.07
CA CYS A 137 11.55 -18.02 -0.37
C CYS A 137 12.27 -17.42 0.85
N SER A 138 11.81 -17.67 2.08
CA SER A 138 12.41 -17.15 3.33
C SER A 138 12.51 -15.62 3.41
N ASN A 139 11.76 -14.89 2.57
CA ASN A 139 11.69 -13.43 2.55
C ASN A 139 10.34 -12.97 3.13
N PRO A 140 10.27 -12.50 4.39
CA PRO A 140 9.02 -12.13 5.06
C PRO A 140 8.22 -11.01 4.35
N CYS A 141 8.90 -10.15 3.60
CA CYS A 141 8.27 -9.04 2.87
C CYS A 141 7.71 -9.46 1.50
N CYS A 142 8.04 -10.67 1.04
CA CYS A 142 7.52 -11.21 -0.22
C CYS A 142 6.04 -11.55 -0.08
N VAL A 143 5.26 -11.20 -1.10
CA VAL A 143 3.82 -11.51 -1.17
C VAL A 143 3.41 -12.28 -2.42
N ARG A 144 4.38 -12.75 -3.22
CA ARG A 144 4.12 -13.56 -4.41
C ARG A 144 3.48 -14.90 -4.01
N PRO A 145 2.25 -15.23 -4.46
CA PRO A 145 1.58 -16.44 -4.03
C PRO A 145 2.39 -17.72 -4.27
N SER A 146 3.06 -17.87 -5.42
CA SER A 146 3.88 -19.06 -5.67
C SER A 146 5.11 -19.20 -4.78
N HIS A 147 5.51 -18.13 -4.07
CA HIS A 147 6.57 -18.16 -3.06
C HIS A 147 6.06 -18.46 -1.66
N LEU A 148 4.77 -18.77 -1.51
CA LEU A 148 4.11 -19.11 -0.27
C LEU A 148 3.67 -20.58 -0.29
N GLN A 149 3.54 -21.18 0.89
CA GLN A 149 2.94 -22.49 1.07
C GLN A 149 1.99 -22.50 2.27
N ALA A 150 0.88 -23.21 2.14
CA ALA A 150 -0.04 -23.46 3.24
C ALA A 150 0.38 -24.72 4.00
N LEU A 151 0.57 -24.58 5.31
CA LEU A 151 1.00 -25.67 6.19
C LEU A 151 0.07 -25.78 7.40
N THR A 152 0.09 -26.96 8.01
CA THR A 152 -0.41 -27.17 9.37
C THR A 152 0.58 -26.57 10.38
N PRO A 153 0.15 -26.20 11.60
CA PRO A 153 1.04 -25.60 12.59
C PRO A 153 2.25 -26.49 12.91
N THR A 154 2.04 -27.79 13.04
CA THR A 154 3.10 -28.78 13.27
C THR A 154 4.14 -28.75 12.14
N LYS A 155 3.69 -28.76 10.88
CA LYS A 155 4.60 -28.76 9.72
C LYS A 155 5.31 -27.42 9.57
N HIS A 156 4.61 -26.32 9.80
CA HIS A 156 5.18 -24.97 9.78
C HIS A 156 6.32 -24.82 10.79
N HIS A 157 6.13 -25.32 12.02
CA HIS A 157 7.15 -25.33 13.05
C HIS A 157 8.38 -26.15 12.62
N THR A 158 8.19 -27.38 12.12
CA THR A 158 9.28 -28.24 11.66
C THR A 158 10.08 -27.60 10.52
N VAL A 159 9.41 -27.12 9.47
CA VAL A 159 10.08 -26.48 8.31
C VAL A 159 10.82 -25.21 8.74
N SER A 160 10.23 -24.42 9.63
CA SER A 160 10.88 -23.22 10.17
C SER A 160 12.16 -23.55 10.94
N GLN A 161 12.16 -24.63 11.73
CA GLN A 161 13.34 -25.08 12.47
C GLN A 161 14.44 -25.59 11.52
N GLN A 162 14.07 -26.43 10.55
CA GLN A 162 15.01 -26.94 9.54
C GLN A 162 15.70 -25.79 8.80
N ARG A 163 14.91 -24.80 8.34
CA ARG A 163 15.44 -23.61 7.66
C ARG A 163 16.40 -22.81 8.53
N LYS A 164 16.10 -22.62 9.82
CA LYS A 164 17.00 -21.94 10.76
C LYS A 164 18.30 -22.71 10.96
N ALA A 165 18.24 -24.03 11.08
CA ALA A 165 19.43 -24.87 11.21
C ALA A 165 20.32 -24.79 9.96
N LEU A 166 19.71 -24.82 8.76
CA LEU A 166 20.42 -24.69 7.49
C LEU A 166 21.09 -23.32 7.34
N LEU A 167 20.38 -22.24 7.69
CA LEU A 167 20.96 -20.88 7.70
C LEU A 167 22.14 -20.74 8.68
N ALA A 168 22.08 -21.43 9.83
CA ALA A 168 23.19 -21.43 10.79
C ALA A 168 24.41 -22.20 10.28
N ALA A 169 24.20 -23.27 9.50
CA ALA A 169 25.27 -24.11 8.96
C ALA A 169 25.98 -23.50 7.75
N HIS A 170 25.25 -22.80 6.86
CA HIS A 170 25.75 -22.37 5.55
C HIS A 170 25.85 -20.84 5.38
N GLY A 171 25.44 -20.06 6.38
CA GLY A 171 25.39 -18.60 6.24
C GLY A 171 24.31 -18.12 5.27
N LYS A 172 24.18 -16.79 5.11
CA LYS A 172 23.14 -16.18 4.25
C LYS A 172 23.55 -16.06 2.78
N ASP A 173 24.85 -16.06 2.52
CA ASP A 173 25.42 -15.68 1.23
C ASP A 173 25.63 -16.89 0.31
N GLU A 174 25.76 -18.08 0.89
CA GLU A 174 25.97 -19.37 0.19
C GLU A 174 24.71 -20.23 0.16
N TRP A 175 23.72 -19.94 1.02
CA TRP A 175 22.39 -20.56 0.97
C TRP A 175 21.56 -19.94 -0.16
N GLU A 176 21.96 -20.27 -1.39
CA GLU A 176 21.16 -20.10 -2.60
C GLU A 176 19.90 -20.96 -2.47
N TRP A 177 18.90 -20.46 -1.76
CA TRP A 177 17.56 -20.93 -2.01
C TRP A 177 17.15 -20.36 -3.37
N ASN A 178 17.44 -21.15 -4.41
CA ASN A 178 16.51 -21.32 -5.50
C ASN A 178 15.18 -21.72 -4.85
N ALA A 179 14.38 -20.71 -4.49
CA ALA A 179 12.95 -20.82 -4.67
C ALA A 179 12.78 -21.10 -6.14
N GLY A 180 12.93 -22.37 -6.55
CA GLY A 180 13.00 -22.76 -7.95
C GLY A 180 11.79 -22.15 -8.58
N ASN A 181 12.04 -21.09 -9.36
CA ASN A 181 11.15 -19.94 -9.49
C ASN A 181 9.77 -20.45 -9.85
N PRO A 182 8.87 -20.63 -8.88
CA PRO A 182 7.84 -21.63 -9.05
C PRO A 182 6.80 -21.06 -9.98
N LYS A 183 6.23 -21.95 -10.80
CA LYS A 183 5.13 -21.57 -11.69
C LYS A 183 4.03 -20.91 -10.86
N PRO A 184 3.35 -19.87 -11.39
CA PRO A 184 2.23 -19.24 -10.72
C PRO A 184 1.21 -20.27 -10.23
N LEU A 185 0.67 -20.06 -9.03
CA LEU A 185 -0.37 -20.91 -8.45
C LEU A 185 -1.71 -20.79 -9.17
N SER A 186 -1.92 -19.70 -9.89
CA SER A 186 -3.16 -19.46 -10.64
C SER A 186 -2.93 -18.57 -11.87
N ILE A 187 -3.90 -18.57 -12.77
CA ILE A 187 -3.96 -17.63 -13.90
C ILE A 187 -4.03 -16.18 -13.39
N ARG A 188 -4.68 -15.95 -12.25
CA ARG A 188 -4.83 -14.63 -11.66
C ARG A 188 -3.51 -14.08 -11.12
N GLU A 189 -2.69 -14.92 -10.48
CA GLU A 189 -1.32 -14.57 -10.11
C GLU A 189 -0.52 -14.20 -11.36
N LEU A 190 -0.56 -15.05 -12.39
CA LEU A 190 0.17 -14.81 -13.63
C LEU A 190 -0.20 -13.47 -14.28
N ASN A 191 -1.50 -13.24 -14.49
CA ASN A 191 -2.00 -12.02 -15.10
C ASN A 191 -1.68 -10.79 -14.26
N PHE A 192 -1.83 -10.90 -12.93
CA PHE A 192 -1.48 -9.82 -12.01
C PHE A 192 0.00 -9.46 -12.11
N GLY A 193 0.89 -10.45 -12.17
CA GLY A 193 2.32 -10.21 -12.31
C GLY A 193 2.66 -9.50 -13.63
N ILE A 194 2.16 -10.03 -14.75
CA ILE A 194 2.39 -9.44 -16.09
C ILE A 194 1.90 -7.99 -16.16
N VAL A 195 0.65 -7.73 -15.75
CA VAL A 195 0.03 -6.41 -15.87
C VAL A 195 0.74 -5.35 -15.01
N ASN A 196 1.37 -5.76 -13.91
CA ASN A 196 2.06 -4.85 -13.00
C ASN A 196 3.59 -4.87 -13.16
N GLY A 197 4.11 -5.52 -14.22
CA GLY A 197 5.56 -5.57 -14.48
C GLY A 197 6.36 -6.29 -13.39
N LEU A 198 5.74 -7.28 -12.73
CA LEU A 198 6.36 -8.07 -11.68
C LEU A 198 6.90 -9.38 -12.24
N PRO A 199 7.98 -9.94 -11.65
CA PRO A 199 8.57 -11.20 -12.09
C PRO A 199 7.55 -12.34 -12.01
N VAL A 200 7.40 -13.07 -13.11
CA VAL A 200 6.62 -14.32 -13.20
C VAL A 200 7.47 -15.35 -13.93
N ASN A 201 7.45 -16.60 -13.48
CA ASN A 201 8.12 -17.67 -14.20
C ASN A 201 7.13 -18.59 -14.90
N LEU A 202 7.13 -18.54 -16.23
CA LEU A 202 6.34 -19.42 -17.08
C LEU A 202 7.00 -20.80 -17.22
N TRP A 203 8.33 -20.83 -17.15
CA TRP A 203 9.17 -21.99 -17.45
C TRP A 203 9.80 -22.52 -16.17
N GLY A 204 8.96 -22.74 -15.13
CA GLY A 204 9.38 -23.24 -13.82
C GLY A 204 10.62 -24.12 -13.92
N SER A 205 11.72 -23.73 -13.29
CA SER A 205 12.72 -24.76 -12.99
C SER A 205 11.97 -25.78 -12.14
N GLU A 206 12.06 -27.05 -12.49
CA GLU A 206 11.55 -28.11 -11.63
C GLU A 206 12.20 -27.88 -10.27
N VAL A 207 11.41 -27.38 -9.32
CA VAL A 207 11.73 -27.56 -7.92
C VAL A 207 11.71 -29.07 -7.79
N ASP A 208 12.89 -29.68 -7.72
CA ASP A 208 13.05 -30.88 -6.94
C ASP A 208 12.42 -30.52 -5.59
N GLN A 209 11.15 -30.87 -5.43
CA GLN A 209 10.54 -30.91 -4.13
C GLN A 209 11.48 -31.84 -3.39
N VAL A 210 12.29 -31.30 -2.49
CA VAL A 210 12.94 -32.12 -1.48
C VAL A 210 11.76 -32.73 -0.74
N LYS A 211 11.37 -33.93 -1.20
CA LYS A 211 10.48 -34.81 -0.49
C LYS A 211 11.22 -35.02 0.81
N ILE A 212 10.72 -34.38 1.86
CA ILE A 212 11.05 -34.79 3.21
C ILE A 212 10.32 -36.12 3.32
N GLU A 213 11.01 -37.19 2.94
CA GLU A 213 10.59 -38.55 3.22
C GLU A 213 10.58 -38.73 4.75
N ASP A 214 9.54 -39.42 5.23
CA ASP A 214 9.21 -39.61 6.65
C ASP A 214 10.31 -40.32 7.45
#